data_AF-S4SXH3-F1
#
_entry.id   AF-S4SXH3-F1
#
_cell.length_a   1.000
_cell.length_b   1.000
_cell.length_c   1.000
_cell.angle_alpha   90.00
_cell.angle_beta   90.00
_cell.angle_gamma   90.00
#
_symmetry.space_group_name_H-M   'P 1'
#
loop_
_entity.id
_entity.type
_entity.pdbx_description
1 polymer ?
#
loop_
_entity_poly.entity_id
_entity_poly.type
_entity_poly.pdbx_seq_one_letter_code
_entity_poly.pdbx_strand_id
1 'polypeptide(L)'
;NLNPETTLFLIASKTFTTAETTTNAKSAKSWFLETAKDEAHIAKHFVALSTNAEKVAEFGIDTKNMFGFENWVGGRYSVWSSIGLSVALYIGYDNFVDFLKGAEAVDKHFAETPLEQNIPVIGGLLSIWYNNFFGAQTHLVAPFDQYLHRFPAYLQ
;
A
#
# COMPACT_ATOMS: atom_id res chain seq x y z
N ASN A 1 14.59 3.75 -19.08
CA ASN A 1 15.77 3.15 -18.41
C ASN A 1 16.02 3.86 -17.10
N LEU A 2 16.13 3.12 -16.00
CA LEU A 2 16.48 3.64 -14.66
C LEU A 2 17.99 3.54 -14.44
N ASN A 3 18.56 4.35 -13.54
CA ASN A 3 19.97 4.30 -13.14
C ASN A 3 20.11 3.58 -11.77
N PRO A 4 20.87 2.49 -11.66
CA PRO A 4 21.11 1.80 -10.39
C PRO A 4 21.60 2.71 -9.25
N GLU A 5 22.43 3.71 -9.56
CA GLU A 5 23.00 4.63 -8.56
C GLU A 5 21.98 5.60 -7.95
N THR A 6 20.82 5.79 -8.59
CA THR A 6 19.80 6.75 -8.16
C THR A 6 18.42 6.12 -8.00
N THR A 7 18.34 4.79 -7.89
CA THR A 7 17.09 4.06 -7.75
C THR A 7 16.99 3.46 -6.34
N LEU A 8 15.83 3.64 -5.70
CA LEU A 8 15.46 3.01 -4.43
C LEU A 8 14.35 1.99 -4.68
N PHE A 9 14.53 0.77 -4.20
CA PHE A 9 13.55 -0.30 -4.27
C PHE A 9 12.82 -0.48 -2.93
N LEU A 10 11.50 -0.45 -2.96
CA LEU A 10 10.65 -0.78 -1.82
C LEU A 10 10.06 -2.17 -2.02
N ILE A 11 10.48 -3.13 -1.20
CA ILE A 11 9.99 -4.52 -1.28
C ILE A 11 8.82 -4.69 -0.30
N ALA A 12 7.60 -4.64 -0.84
CA ALA A 12 6.37 -4.73 -0.07
C ALA A 12 5.85 -6.18 0.01
N SER A 13 6.13 -6.86 1.12
CA SER A 13 5.59 -8.21 1.40
C SER A 13 5.62 -8.49 2.89
N LYS A 14 4.44 -8.70 3.49
CA LYS A 14 4.28 -8.98 4.93
C LYS A 14 5.16 -10.15 5.37
N THR A 15 5.05 -11.27 4.67
CA THR A 15 5.79 -12.51 4.99
C THR A 15 7.18 -12.54 4.37
N PHE A 16 7.44 -11.69 3.37
CA PHE A 16 8.65 -11.72 2.53
C PHE A 16 8.84 -13.05 1.78
N THR A 17 7.73 -13.77 1.53
CA THR A 17 7.72 -15.07 0.85
C THR A 17 6.79 -15.13 -0.35
N THR A 18 6.04 -14.06 -0.64
CA THR A 18 5.15 -13.97 -1.80
C THR A 18 5.94 -14.24 -3.08
N ALA A 19 5.54 -15.25 -3.88
CA ALA A 19 6.34 -15.76 -4.98
C ALA A 19 6.62 -14.68 -6.04
N GLU A 20 5.58 -13.94 -6.43
CA GLU A 20 5.67 -12.87 -7.42
C GLU A 20 6.57 -11.74 -6.93
N THR A 21 6.33 -11.26 -5.70
CA THR A 21 7.12 -10.17 -5.10
C THR A 21 8.58 -10.56 -4.91
N THR A 22 8.86 -11.74 -4.38
CA THR A 22 10.23 -12.19 -4.13
C THR A 22 10.99 -12.50 -5.42
N THR A 23 10.30 -12.98 -6.46
CA THR A 23 10.88 -13.15 -7.79
C THR A 23 11.27 -11.80 -8.38
N ASN A 24 10.36 -10.82 -8.36
CA ASN A 24 10.66 -9.46 -8.84
C ASN A 24 11.77 -8.78 -8.04
N ALA A 25 11.78 -8.95 -6.70
CA ALA A 25 12.81 -8.41 -5.84
C ALA A 25 14.19 -9.00 -6.17
N LYS A 26 14.28 -10.31 -6.40
CA LYS A 26 15.52 -10.98 -6.83
C LYS A 26 15.99 -10.49 -8.19
N SER A 27 15.08 -10.33 -9.16
CA SER A 27 15.42 -9.75 -10.47
C SER A 27 15.95 -8.32 -10.35
N ALA A 28 15.33 -7.47 -9.51
CA ALA A 28 15.80 -6.13 -9.24
C ALA A 28 17.18 -6.11 -8.55
N LYS A 29 17.40 -7.00 -7.57
CA LYS A 29 18.70 -7.18 -6.90
C LYS A 29 19.78 -7.57 -7.91
N SER A 30 19.52 -8.56 -8.77
CA SER A 30 20.47 -8.98 -9.81
C SER A 30 20.82 -7.82 -10.74
N TRP A 31 19.81 -7.11 -11.27
CA TRP A 31 20.00 -5.95 -12.13
C TRP A 31 20.81 -4.84 -11.46
N PHE A 32 20.56 -4.55 -10.18
CA PHE A 32 21.31 -3.54 -9.42
C PHE A 32 22.78 -3.95 -9.25
N LEU A 33 23.03 -5.21 -8.89
CA LEU A 33 24.39 -5.72 -8.65
C LEU A 33 25.22 -5.86 -9.93
N GLU A 34 24.61 -5.89 -11.12
CA GLU A 34 25.35 -5.77 -12.37
C GLU A 34 26.17 -4.47 -12.44
N THR A 35 25.72 -3.40 -11.77
CA THR A 35 26.45 -2.12 -11.69
C THR A 35 27.17 -1.96 -10.35
N ALA A 36 26.48 -2.18 -9.24
CA ALA A 36 27.03 -1.94 -7.89
C ALA A 36 28.15 -2.92 -7.50
N LYS A 37 28.13 -4.15 -8.06
CA LYS A 37 29.05 -5.28 -7.81
C LYS A 37 29.11 -5.80 -6.36
N ASP A 38 29.17 -4.95 -5.37
CA ASP A 38 29.23 -5.29 -3.94
C ASP A 38 27.83 -5.36 -3.33
N GLU A 39 27.52 -6.49 -2.68
CA GLU A 39 26.26 -6.69 -1.96
C GLU A 39 26.08 -5.73 -0.77
N ALA A 40 27.16 -5.19 -0.20
CA ALA A 40 27.08 -4.18 0.86
C ALA A 40 26.30 -2.92 0.43
N HIS A 41 26.17 -2.66 -0.88
CA HIS A 41 25.39 -1.54 -1.39
C HIS A 41 23.87 -1.78 -1.38
N ILE A 42 23.40 -3.02 -1.22
CA ILE A 42 21.97 -3.35 -1.11
C ILE A 42 21.32 -2.56 0.04
N ALA A 43 22.03 -2.44 1.16
CA ALA A 43 21.56 -1.71 2.34
C ALA A 43 21.23 -0.23 2.08
N LYS A 44 21.72 0.37 0.98
CA LYS A 44 21.46 1.78 0.61
C LYS A 44 20.39 1.95 -0.47
N HIS A 45 20.03 0.88 -1.17
CA HIS A 45 19.14 0.92 -2.35
C HIS A 45 17.89 0.05 -2.22
N PHE A 46 17.78 -0.74 -1.15
CA PHE A 46 16.63 -1.60 -0.89
C PHE A 46 16.10 -1.37 0.52
N VAL A 47 14.78 -1.23 0.60
CA VAL A 47 14.00 -1.05 1.82
C VAL A 47 12.89 -2.09 1.83
N ALA A 48 12.56 -2.64 3.01
CA ALA A 48 11.51 -3.64 3.14
C ALA A 48 10.29 -3.11 3.90
N LEU A 49 9.10 -3.42 3.41
CA LEU A 49 7.83 -3.21 4.12
C LEU A 49 7.32 -4.60 4.50
N SER A 50 7.73 -5.06 5.68
CA SER A 50 7.61 -6.47 6.08
C SER A 50 7.63 -6.64 7.59
N THR A 51 7.14 -7.79 8.06
CA THR A 51 7.25 -8.23 9.46
C THR A 51 8.28 -9.35 9.64
N ASN A 52 8.95 -9.78 8.57
CA ASN A 52 9.87 -10.92 8.59
C ASN A 52 11.35 -10.47 8.53
N ALA A 53 11.90 -10.09 9.69
CA ALA A 53 13.26 -9.59 9.79
C ALA A 53 14.32 -10.58 9.30
N GLU A 54 14.11 -11.89 9.52
CA GLU A 54 15.05 -12.94 9.10
C GLU A 54 15.18 -12.97 7.58
N LYS A 55 14.06 -13.01 6.85
CA LYS A 55 14.08 -13.04 5.38
C LYS A 55 14.55 -11.72 4.75
N VAL A 56 14.28 -10.59 5.40
CA VAL A 56 14.79 -9.28 4.98
C VAL A 56 16.31 -9.22 5.12
N ALA A 57 16.85 -9.70 6.24
CA ALA A 57 18.30 -9.77 6.44
C ALA A 57 18.96 -10.77 5.49
N GLU A 58 18.35 -11.95 5.26
CA GLU A 58 18.82 -12.94 4.27
C GLU A 58 18.90 -12.37 2.85
N PHE A 59 18.00 -11.46 2.49
CA PHE A 59 18.03 -10.77 1.20
C PHE A 59 19.23 -9.79 1.07
N GLY A 60 19.75 -9.29 2.19
CA GLY A 60 20.82 -8.29 2.27
C GLY A 60 20.36 -6.87 2.60
N ILE A 61 19.08 -6.69 2.97
CA ILE A 61 18.56 -5.39 3.44
C ILE A 61 18.93 -5.22 4.92
N ASP A 62 19.47 -4.05 5.29
CA ASP A 62 19.63 -3.68 6.71
C ASP A 62 18.25 -3.61 7.36
N THR A 63 18.04 -4.35 8.45
CA THR A 63 16.76 -4.36 9.18
C THR A 63 16.38 -3.00 9.76
N LYS A 64 17.32 -2.05 9.87
CA LYS A 64 17.01 -0.63 10.16
C LYS A 64 16.20 0.04 9.05
N ASN A 65 16.29 -0.48 7.82
CA ASN A 65 15.52 -0.09 6.64
C ASN A 65 14.33 -1.04 6.42
N MET A 66 13.88 -1.74 7.46
CA MET A 66 12.64 -2.49 7.46
C MET A 66 11.56 -1.73 8.23
N PHE A 67 10.46 -1.43 7.56
CA PHE A 67 9.30 -0.78 8.18
C PHE A 67 8.20 -1.81 8.41
N GLY A 68 8.05 -2.22 9.68
CA GLY A 68 7.02 -3.15 10.12
C GLY A 68 5.61 -2.57 10.05
N PHE A 69 4.62 -3.46 10.04
CA PHE A 69 3.22 -3.14 10.23
C PHE A 69 2.50 -4.30 10.90
N GLU A 70 1.36 -4.03 11.52
CA GLU A 70 0.74 -4.99 12.42
C GLU A 70 -0.01 -6.13 11.72
N ASN A 71 -0.16 -7.24 12.45
CA ASN A 71 -0.83 -8.42 11.92
C ASN A 71 -2.31 -8.20 11.57
N TRP A 72 -2.98 -7.30 12.28
CA TRP A 72 -4.37 -6.92 12.05
C TRP A 72 -4.57 -6.01 10.83
N VAL A 73 -3.49 -5.49 10.23
CA VAL A 73 -3.57 -4.74 8.97
C VAL A 73 -3.75 -5.73 7.82
N GLY A 74 -4.96 -5.76 7.26
CA GLY A 74 -5.30 -6.53 6.07
C GLY A 74 -4.73 -5.90 4.79
N GLY A 75 -4.33 -6.70 3.81
CA GLY A 75 -3.66 -6.22 2.59
C GLY A 75 -4.42 -5.12 1.84
N ARG A 76 -5.72 -5.31 1.60
CA ARG A 76 -6.58 -4.31 0.93
C ARG A 76 -6.89 -3.06 1.77
N TYR A 77 -6.47 -3.02 3.03
CA TYR A 77 -6.61 -1.89 3.95
C TYR A 77 -5.25 -1.33 4.40
N SER A 78 -4.16 -1.71 3.71
CA SER A 78 -2.81 -1.46 4.20
C SER A 78 -2.18 -0.13 3.77
N VAL A 79 -2.80 0.63 2.86
CA VAL A 79 -2.23 1.89 2.34
C VAL A 79 -1.89 2.91 3.43
N TRP A 80 -2.58 2.84 4.58
CA TRP A 80 -2.38 3.71 5.74
C TRP A 80 -1.21 3.30 6.64
N SER A 81 -0.65 2.11 6.45
CA SER A 81 0.49 1.58 7.22
C SER A 81 1.82 1.93 6.55
N SER A 82 2.92 1.27 6.96
CA SER A 82 4.20 1.40 6.27
C SER A 82 4.14 1.01 4.79
N ILE A 83 3.14 0.24 4.35
CA ILE A 83 2.89 -0.02 2.92
C ILE A 83 2.69 1.28 2.12
N GLY A 84 2.17 2.34 2.75
CA GLY A 84 2.03 3.67 2.17
C GLY A 84 3.34 4.46 2.02
N LEU A 85 4.51 3.90 2.37
CA LEU A 85 5.79 4.62 2.30
C LEU A 85 6.08 5.18 0.90
N SER A 86 5.69 4.46 -0.16
CA SER A 86 5.85 4.95 -1.54
C SER A 86 5.05 6.24 -1.79
N VAL A 87 3.85 6.35 -1.21
CA VAL A 87 3.03 7.55 -1.29
C VAL A 87 3.69 8.68 -0.52
N ALA A 88 4.13 8.43 0.73
CA ALA A 88 4.81 9.42 1.55
C ALA A 88 6.09 9.97 0.91
N LEU A 89 6.88 9.12 0.24
CA LEU A 89 8.06 9.56 -0.51
C LEU A 89 7.70 10.40 -1.74
N TYR A 90 6.56 10.13 -2.38
CA TYR A 90 6.15 10.83 -3.60
C TYR A 90 5.53 12.20 -3.31
N ILE A 91 4.62 12.28 -2.32
CA ILE A 91 3.91 13.53 -1.99
C ILE A 91 4.53 14.31 -0.83
N GLY A 92 5.53 13.76 -0.15
CA GLY A 92 6.09 14.31 1.08
C GLY A 92 5.31 13.88 2.33
N TYR A 93 6.00 13.80 3.46
CA TYR A 93 5.44 13.25 4.69
C TYR A 93 4.27 14.08 5.25
N ASP A 94 4.35 15.41 5.20
CA ASP A 94 3.29 16.29 5.72
C ASP A 94 1.97 16.08 4.95
N ASN A 95 2.04 15.97 3.62
CA ASN A 95 0.87 15.66 2.79
C ASN A 95 0.33 14.24 3.05
N PHE A 96 1.21 13.27 3.35
CA PHE A 96 0.77 11.94 3.76
C PHE A 96 0.07 11.96 5.12
N VAL A 97 0.55 12.76 6.08
CA VAL A 97 -0.13 12.96 7.36
C VAL A 97 -1.51 13.58 7.17
N ASP A 98 -1.66 14.56 6.29
CA ASP A 98 -2.97 15.15 6.00
C ASP A 98 -3.91 14.15 5.29
N PHE A 99 -3.37 13.27 4.44
CA PHE A 99 -4.10 12.14 3.89
C PHE A 99 -4.60 11.17 4.98
N LEU A 100 -3.77 10.85 5.98
CA LEU A 100 -4.17 10.03 7.13
C LEU A 100 -5.26 10.70 7.99
N LYS A 101 -5.15 12.01 8.25
CA LYS A 101 -6.16 12.77 9.00
C LYS A 101 -7.51 12.79 8.27
N GLY A 102 -7.49 12.83 6.95
CA GLY A 102 -8.70 12.70 6.13
C GLY A 102 -9.41 11.37 6.38
N ALA A 103 -8.67 10.27 6.43
CA ALA A 103 -9.22 8.95 6.78
C ALA A 103 -9.75 8.92 8.23
N GLU A 104 -8.98 9.44 9.19
CA GLU A 104 -9.38 9.50 10.60
C GLU A 104 -10.70 10.29 10.79
N ALA A 105 -10.89 11.38 10.04
CA ALA A 105 -12.13 12.16 10.08
C ALA A 105 -13.34 11.34 9.61
N VAL A 106 -13.18 10.51 8.58
CA VAL A 106 -14.22 9.60 8.11
C VAL A 106 -14.47 8.47 9.11
N ASP A 107 -13.42 7.93 9.73
CA ASP A 107 -13.54 6.89 10.77
C ASP A 107 -14.34 7.40 11.98
N LYS A 108 -14.05 8.63 12.45
CA LYS A 108 -14.82 9.27 13.53
C LYS A 108 -16.27 9.48 13.14
N HIS A 109 -16.52 10.02 11.94
CA HIS A 109 -17.88 10.17 11.43
C HIS A 109 -18.62 8.83 11.35
N PHE A 110 -17.96 7.76 10.90
CA PHE A 110 -18.56 6.44 10.83
C PHE A 110 -18.91 5.88 12.21
N ALA A 111 -18.05 6.09 13.21
CA ALA A 111 -18.24 5.55 14.56
C ALA A 111 -19.26 6.32 15.40
N GLU A 112 -19.35 7.64 15.23
CA GLU A 112 -20.04 8.54 16.16
C GLU A 112 -21.38 9.10 15.62
N THR A 113 -21.55 9.15 14.30
CA THR A 113 -22.75 9.77 13.68
C THR A 113 -23.95 8.81 13.70
N PRO A 114 -25.16 9.27 14.09
CA PRO A 114 -26.40 8.49 13.99
C PRO A 114 -26.61 7.90 12.60
N LEU A 115 -27.15 6.68 12.54
CA LEU A 115 -27.20 5.89 11.30
C LEU A 115 -27.88 6.61 10.13
N GLU A 116 -28.93 7.40 10.42
CA GLU A 116 -29.71 8.15 9.44
C GLU A 116 -28.96 9.33 8.81
N GLN A 117 -27.81 9.70 9.38
CA GLN A 117 -26.92 10.76 8.89
C GLN A 117 -25.51 10.23 8.54
N ASN A 118 -25.30 8.92 8.68
CA ASN A 118 -23.99 8.29 8.55
C ASN A 118 -23.74 7.90 7.08
N ILE A 119 -22.98 8.75 6.38
CA ILE A 119 -22.67 8.63 4.93
C ILE A 119 -22.21 7.21 4.54
N PRO A 120 -21.18 6.59 5.17
CA PRO A 120 -20.81 5.21 4.83
C PRO A 120 -21.92 4.17 5.07
N VAL A 121 -22.68 4.29 6.16
CA VAL A 121 -23.79 3.36 6.46
C VAL A 121 -24.88 3.46 5.40
N ILE A 122 -25.32 4.68 5.06
CA ILE A 122 -26.34 4.92 4.04
C ILE A 122 -25.86 4.38 2.68
N GLY A 123 -24.61 4.64 2.31
CA GLY A 123 -24.02 4.10 1.09
C GLY A 123 -24.02 2.56 1.05
N GLY A 124 -23.64 1.91 2.16
CA GLY A 124 -23.69 0.45 2.30
C GLY A 124 -25.12 -0.11 2.19
N LEU A 125 -26.10 0.55 2.83
CA LEU A 125 -27.51 0.14 2.76
C LEU A 125 -28.08 0.27 1.34
N LEU A 126 -27.70 1.31 0.60
CA LEU A 126 -28.08 1.46 -0.81
C LEU A 126 -27.50 0.30 -1.66
N SER A 127 -26.26 -0.10 -1.42
CA SER A 127 -25.68 -1.26 -2.12
C SER A 127 -26.44 -2.55 -1.83
N ILE A 128 -26.83 -2.80 -0.57
CA ILE A 128 -27.68 -3.95 -0.19
C ILE A 128 -29.05 -3.84 -0.89
N TRP A 129 -29.65 -2.66 -0.89
CA TRP A 129 -30.96 -2.44 -1.48
C TRP A 129 -30.98 -2.79 -2.98
N TYR A 130 -30.05 -2.24 -3.76
CA TYR A 130 -29.98 -2.51 -5.18
C TYR A 130 -29.57 -3.95 -5.50
N ASN A 131 -28.66 -4.53 -4.72
CA ASN A 131 -28.22 -5.90 -4.96
C ASN A 131 -29.32 -6.93 -4.62
N ASN A 132 -29.91 -6.85 -3.42
CA ASN A 132 -30.79 -7.89 -2.91
C ASN A 132 -32.24 -7.75 -3.36
N PHE A 133 -32.73 -6.53 -3.60
CA PHE A 133 -34.15 -6.30 -3.94
C PHE A 133 -34.36 -5.98 -5.42
N PHE A 134 -33.41 -5.28 -6.05
CA PHE A 134 -33.47 -4.95 -7.49
C PHE A 134 -32.65 -5.92 -8.35
N GLY A 135 -31.86 -6.81 -7.75
CA GLY A 135 -31.04 -7.79 -8.47
C GLY A 135 -29.86 -7.18 -9.23
N ALA A 136 -29.43 -5.96 -8.90
CA ALA A 136 -28.29 -5.34 -9.53
C ALA A 136 -26.98 -6.02 -9.09
N GLN A 137 -26.31 -6.70 -10.04
CA GLN A 137 -25.08 -7.46 -9.77
C GLN A 137 -23.81 -6.62 -9.88
N THR A 138 -23.90 -5.37 -10.35
CA THR A 138 -22.75 -4.50 -10.63
C THR A 138 -22.93 -3.14 -9.96
N HIS A 139 -21.81 -2.50 -9.64
CA HIS A 139 -21.76 -1.14 -9.12
C HIS A 139 -20.71 -0.35 -9.91
N LEU A 140 -21.11 0.75 -10.54
CA LEU A 140 -20.22 1.58 -11.35
C LEU A 140 -19.61 2.69 -10.49
N VAL A 141 -18.28 2.72 -10.41
CA VAL A 141 -17.51 3.84 -9.84
C VAL A 141 -16.88 4.63 -10.99
N ALA A 142 -17.38 5.84 -11.24
CA ALA A 142 -16.97 6.69 -12.36
C ALA A 142 -16.52 8.07 -11.87
N PRO A 143 -15.28 8.22 -11.37
CA PRO A 143 -14.78 9.52 -10.94
C PRO A 143 -14.61 10.44 -12.16
N PHE A 144 -15.11 11.67 -12.05
CA PHE A 144 -14.97 12.71 -13.08
C PHE A 144 -13.65 13.46 -12.92
N ASP A 145 -12.56 12.71 -12.75
CA ASP A 145 -11.21 13.21 -12.58
C ASP A 145 -10.21 12.17 -13.10
N GLN A 146 -9.34 12.58 -14.03
CA GLN A 146 -8.39 11.67 -14.67
C GLN A 146 -7.31 11.15 -13.71
N TYR A 147 -6.95 11.89 -12.67
CA TYR A 147 -5.99 11.44 -11.67
C TYR A 147 -6.54 10.28 -10.83
N LEU A 148 -7.87 10.16 -10.73
CA LEU A 148 -8.55 9.05 -10.05
C LEU A 148 -8.79 7.82 -10.94
N HIS A 149 -8.16 7.71 -12.12
CA HIS A 149 -8.39 6.59 -13.04
C HIS A 149 -8.06 5.19 -12.44
N ARG A 150 -7.23 5.10 -11.39
CA ARG A 150 -6.94 3.84 -10.66
C ARG A 150 -7.85 3.59 -9.48
N PHE A 151 -8.67 4.57 -9.06
CA PHE A 151 -9.52 4.44 -7.89
C PHE A 151 -10.53 3.29 -8.00
N PRO A 152 -11.23 3.07 -9.14
CA PRO A 152 -12.10 1.91 -9.29
C PRO A 152 -11.36 0.57 -9.16
N ALA A 153 -10.12 0.48 -9.67
CA ALA A 153 -9.31 -0.74 -9.57
C ALA A 153 -8.82 -1.01 -8.13
N TYR A 154 -8.68 0.03 -7.29
CA TYR A 154 -8.37 -0.12 -5.87
C TYR A 154 -9.56 -0.64 -5.06
N LEU A 155 -10.79 -0.32 -5.47
CA LEU A 155 -12.01 -0.78 -4.79
C LEU A 155 -12.45 -2.21 -5.16
N GLN A 156 -11.82 -2.83 -6.17
CA GLN A 156 -12.09 -4.20 -6.65
C GLN A 156 -11.30 -5.23 -5.83
#